data_AF-A0A355U9H3-F1
#
_entry.id   AF-A0A355U9H3-F1
#
_cell.length_a   1.000
_cell.length_b   1.000
_cell.length_c   1.000
_cell.angle_alpha   90.00
_cell.angle_beta   90.00
_cell.angle_gamma   90.00
#
_symmetry.space_group_name_H-M   'P 1'
#
loop_
_entity.id
_entity.type
_entity.pdbx_description
1 polymer ?
#
loop_
_entity_poly.entity_id
_entity_poly.type
_entity_poly.pdbx_seq_one_letter_code
_entity_poly.pdbx_strand_id
1 'polypeptide(L)'
;MANISNDDGPVVVIVKEKQTTGHTQTNRTSARALVQCYYYPFTNNIELSFLSNLGTVNVLMENQTTGEVQEYAGSSSSGVMLIPVVPDSAYRMDITTENGHGYYAVFFTDGEFDE
;
A
#
# COMPACT_ATOMS: atom_id res chain seq x y z
N MET A 1 -20.95 31.60 -9.50
CA MET A 1 -19.70 31.01 -9.00
C MET A 1 -20.05 29.60 -8.54
N ALA A 2 -19.70 28.59 -9.31
CA ALA A 2 -19.91 27.20 -8.92
C ALA A 2 -18.68 26.75 -8.13
N ASN A 3 -18.86 26.38 -6.85
CA ASN A 3 -17.88 25.61 -6.11
C ASN A 3 -17.87 24.21 -6.71
N ILE A 4 -16.91 23.94 -7.59
CA ILE A 4 -16.59 22.58 -7.99
C ILE A 4 -15.73 22.03 -6.85
N SER A 5 -16.36 21.29 -5.93
CA SER A 5 -15.60 20.39 -5.06
C SER A 5 -15.14 19.24 -5.95
N ASN A 6 -13.90 19.30 -6.44
CA ASN A 6 -13.23 18.14 -7.02
C ASN A 6 -13.09 17.11 -5.89
N ASP A 7 -13.98 16.12 -5.86
CA ASP A 7 -13.92 15.00 -4.93
C ASP A 7 -12.91 13.98 -5.44
N ASP A 8 -11.65 14.41 -5.59
CA ASP A 8 -10.53 13.57 -6.02
C ASP A 8 -9.97 12.80 -4.81
N GLY A 9 -10.82 11.98 -4.19
CA GLY A 9 -10.47 11.18 -3.03
C GLY A 9 -9.40 10.11 -3.32
N PRO A 10 -8.73 9.57 -2.29
CA PRO A 10 -7.75 8.51 -2.48
C PRO A 10 -8.38 7.23 -3.04
N VAL A 11 -7.68 6.57 -3.95
CA VAL A 11 -8.01 5.24 -4.45
C VAL A 11 -7.54 4.19 -3.44
N VAL A 12 -8.42 3.27 -3.04
CA VAL A 12 -8.07 2.21 -2.08
C VAL A 12 -7.27 1.12 -2.78
N VAL A 13 -6.06 0.86 -2.27
CA VAL A 13 -5.19 -0.23 -2.73
C VAL A 13 -5.39 -1.44 -1.84
N ILE A 14 -5.75 -2.58 -2.44
CA ILE A 14 -6.04 -3.81 -1.69
C ILE A 14 -4.75 -4.48 -1.22
N VAL A 15 -4.50 -4.39 0.09
CA VAL A 15 -3.40 -5.07 0.77
C VAL A 15 -3.83 -6.48 1.19
N LYS A 16 -2.98 -7.48 0.89
CA LYS A 16 -3.19 -8.88 1.24
C LYS A 16 -2.07 -9.35 2.16
N GLU A 17 -2.40 -10.16 3.16
CA GLU A 17 -1.40 -10.82 3.99
C GLU A 17 -0.72 -11.94 3.18
N LYS A 18 0.61 -12.03 3.26
CA LYS A 18 1.36 -13.14 2.69
C LYS A 18 1.14 -14.36 3.59
N GLN A 19 0.59 -15.44 3.03
CA GLN A 19 0.51 -16.69 3.78
C GLN A 19 1.92 -17.21 4.06
N THR A 20 2.30 -17.25 5.33
CA THR A 20 3.48 -18.01 5.78
C THR A 20 3.16 -19.49 5.65
N THR A 21 3.86 -20.20 4.77
CA THR A 21 3.77 -21.66 4.64
C THR A 21 4.14 -22.32 5.96
N GLY A 22 3.14 -22.76 6.75
CA GLY A 22 3.42 -23.50 7.98
C GLY A 22 2.30 -23.72 9.00
N HIS A 23 1.16 -23.03 8.94
CA HIS A 23 0.08 -23.29 9.90
C HIS A 23 -1.25 -23.63 9.25
N THR A 24 -1.76 -24.78 9.68
CA THR A 24 -3.08 -25.37 9.41
C THR A 24 -4.15 -24.30 9.23
N GLN A 25 -4.96 -24.43 8.18
CA GLN A 25 -6.22 -23.70 8.00
C GLN A 25 -7.17 -24.00 9.16
N THR A 26 -6.97 -23.35 10.30
CA THR A 26 -8.05 -23.13 11.24
C THR A 26 -8.87 -21.98 10.69
N ASN A 27 -10.19 -22.16 10.68
CA ASN A 27 -11.23 -21.22 10.26
C ASN A 27 -11.19 -19.95 11.13
N ARG A 28 -10.09 -19.19 11.04
CA ARG A 28 -9.93 -17.88 11.64
C ARG A 28 -10.53 -16.91 10.65
N THR A 29 -11.58 -16.22 11.09
CA THR A 29 -12.06 -14.98 10.48
C THR A 29 -10.84 -14.20 10.00
N SER A 30 -10.77 -13.88 8.70
CA SER A 30 -9.66 -13.13 8.10
C SER A 30 -9.35 -11.95 9.03
N ALA A 31 -8.21 -12.00 9.72
CA ALA A 31 -7.80 -10.88 10.55
C ALA A 31 -7.74 -9.66 9.62
N ARG A 32 -8.36 -8.55 10.00
CA ARG A 32 -8.27 -7.32 9.20
C ARG A 32 -6.78 -6.99 9.05
N ALA A 33 -6.34 -6.72 7.83
CA ALA A 33 -4.98 -6.27 7.59
C ALA A 33 -4.69 -5.05 8.49
N LEU A 34 -3.55 -5.08 9.19
CA LEU A 34 -3.14 -3.98 10.09
C LEU A 34 -2.50 -2.81 9.33
N VAL A 35 -2.44 -2.91 8.01
CA VAL A 35 -1.94 -1.91 7.08
C VAL A 35 -3.04 -1.63 6.07
N GLN A 36 -3.43 -0.37 5.95
CA GLN A 36 -4.27 0.14 4.88
C GLN A 36 -3.38 0.86 3.86
N CYS A 37 -3.79 0.84 2.59
CA CYS A 37 -3.04 1.47 1.52
C CYS A 37 -3.96 2.31 0.65
N TYR A 38 -3.51 3.52 0.35
CA TYR A 38 -4.24 4.51 -0.43
C TYR A 38 -3.32 5.11 -1.47
N TYR A 39 -3.79 5.20 -2.71
CA TYR A 39 -3.12 5.95 -3.77
C TYR A 39 -3.78 7.32 -3.90
N TYR A 40 -2.96 8.37 -3.94
CA TYR A 40 -3.40 9.75 -4.15
C TYR A 40 -2.93 10.22 -5.53
N PRO A 41 -3.79 10.12 -6.58
CA PRO A 41 -3.42 10.48 -7.96
C PRO A 41 -2.91 11.91 -8.08
N PHE A 42 -3.53 12.86 -7.37
CA PHE A 42 -3.14 14.27 -7.43
C PHE A 42 -1.69 14.55 -7.00
N THR A 43 -1.19 13.79 -6.03
CA THR A 43 0.18 13.98 -5.51
C THR A 43 1.16 12.90 -5.97
N ASN A 44 0.66 11.88 -6.69
CA ASN A 44 1.40 10.68 -7.07
C ASN A 44 2.11 10.02 -5.88
N ASN A 45 1.38 9.84 -4.77
CA ASN A 45 1.89 9.17 -3.58
C ASN A 45 1.01 8.00 -3.18
N ILE A 46 1.65 6.98 -2.64
CA ILE A 46 1.04 5.93 -1.85
C ILE A 46 1.16 6.31 -0.38
N GLU A 47 0.06 6.19 0.35
CA GLU A 47 0.04 6.21 1.81
C GLU A 47 -0.19 4.80 2.34
N LEU A 48 0.74 4.34 3.18
CA LEU A 48 0.53 3.20 4.06
C LEU A 48 0.09 3.73 5.42
N SER A 49 -1.15 3.47 5.81
CA SER A 49 -1.69 3.82 7.13
C SER A 49 -1.64 2.58 8.04
N PHE A 50 -1.01 2.72 9.21
CA PHE A 50 -0.81 1.63 10.16
C PHE A 50 -1.85 1.69 11.28
N LEU A 51 -2.65 0.64 11.42
CA LEU A 51 -3.73 0.56 12.43
C LEU A 51 -3.22 0.24 13.84
N SER A 52 -1.94 -0.11 13.96
CA SER A 52 -1.25 -0.37 15.23
C SER A 52 0.26 -0.17 15.03
N ASN A 53 1.02 -0.09 16.13
CA ASN A 53 2.47 -0.06 16.04
C ASN A 53 3.01 -1.47 15.71
N LEU A 54 3.47 -1.64 14.48
CA LEU A 54 4.08 -2.85 13.89
C LEU A 54 5.62 -2.83 13.97
N GLY A 55 6.20 -1.84 14.65
CA GLY A 55 7.64 -1.60 14.69
C GLY A 55 8.17 -1.04 13.38
N THR A 56 9.41 -1.42 13.05
CA THR A 56 10.05 -1.14 11.76
C THR A 56 9.28 -1.78 10.61
N VAL A 57 9.07 -1.05 9.53
CA VAL A 57 8.42 -1.51 8.30
C VAL A 57 9.35 -1.30 7.13
N ASN A 58 9.62 -2.37 6.38
CA ASN A 58 10.37 -2.33 5.13
C ASN A 58 9.40 -2.55 3.97
N VAL A 59 9.55 -1.76 2.91
CA VAL A 59 8.73 -1.82 1.71
C VAL A 59 9.64 -1.98 0.50
N LEU A 60 9.45 -3.05 -0.25
CA LEU A 60 10.06 -3.26 -1.55
C LEU A 60 9.01 -2.91 -2.61
N MET A 61 9.29 -1.90 -3.42
CA MET A 61 8.41 -1.41 -4.47
C MET A 61 9.03 -1.72 -5.83
N GLU A 62 8.36 -2.57 -6.61
CA GLU A 62 8.73 -2.90 -7.98
C GLU A 62 7.79 -2.16 -8.94
N ASN A 63 8.31 -1.25 -9.75
CA ASN A 63 7.62 -0.73 -10.92
C ASN A 63 7.66 -1.82 -12.00
N GLN A 64 6.55 -2.51 -12.21
CA GLN A 64 6.45 -3.60 -13.17
C GLN A 64 6.42 -3.10 -14.63
N THR A 65 6.17 -1.81 -14.85
CA THR A 65 6.25 -1.19 -16.18
C THR A 65 7.71 -1.00 -16.62
N THR A 66 8.57 -0.52 -15.72
CA THR A 66 9.99 -0.23 -16.04
C THR A 66 10.96 -1.33 -15.60
N GLY A 67 10.55 -2.19 -14.65
CA GLY A 67 11.40 -3.17 -13.98
C GLY A 67 12.25 -2.59 -12.84
N GLU A 68 12.09 -1.30 -12.52
CA GLU A 68 12.84 -0.67 -11.42
C GLU A 68 12.35 -1.15 -10.05
N VAL A 69 13.28 -1.41 -9.14
CA VAL A 69 13.00 -1.85 -7.77
C VAL A 69 13.60 -0.85 -6.80
N GLN A 70 12.81 -0.42 -5.83
CA GLN A 70 13.20 0.54 -4.80
C GLN A 70 12.82 0.03 -3.42
N GLU A 71 13.67 0.32 -2.44
CA GLU A 71 13.45 -0.06 -1.04
C GLU A 71 13.21 1.18 -0.18
N TYR A 72 12.22 1.07 0.71
CA TYR A 72 11.87 2.09 1.68
C TYR A 72 11.80 1.47 3.07
N ALA A 73 12.24 2.20 4.09
CA ALA A 73 12.14 1.79 5.49
C ALA A 73 11.54 2.92 6.32
N GLY A 74 10.66 2.57 7.26
CA GLY A 74 9.98 3.52 8.13
C GLY A 74 9.57 2.90 9.46
N SER A 75 9.06 3.73 10.37
CA SER A 75 8.45 3.27 11.62
C SER A 75 6.94 3.41 11.54
N SER A 76 6.22 2.34 11.86
CA SER A 76 4.76 2.37 11.95
C SER A 76 4.25 3.18 13.14
N SER A 77 5.11 3.53 14.11
CA SER A 77 4.75 4.44 15.22
C SER A 77 4.34 5.83 14.75
N SER A 78 4.75 6.23 13.54
CA SER A 78 4.36 7.50 12.92
C SER A 78 2.92 7.49 12.41
N GLY A 79 2.26 6.33 12.40
CA GLY A 79 0.89 6.14 11.92
C GLY A 79 0.75 6.07 10.40
N VAL A 80 1.58 6.79 9.64
CA VAL A 80 1.57 6.79 8.17
C VAL A 80 2.98 6.74 7.58
N MET A 81 3.09 6.18 6.38
CA MET A 81 4.28 6.24 5.53
C MET A 81 3.87 6.62 4.10
N LEU A 82 4.46 7.70 3.59
CA LEU A 82 4.22 8.20 2.23
C LEU A 82 5.34 7.77 1.29
N ILE A 83 4.99 7.23 0.13
CA ILE A 83 5.92 6.71 -0.87
C ILE A 83 5.58 7.33 -2.23
N PRO A 84 6.50 8.06 -2.88
CA PRO A 84 6.26 8.60 -4.20
C PRO A 84 6.19 7.48 -5.24
N VAL A 85 5.30 7.64 -6.22
CA VAL A 85 5.16 6.74 -7.37
C VAL A 85 5.12 7.53 -8.65
N VAL A 86 5.42 6.87 -9.76
CA VAL A 86 5.20 7.41 -11.11
C VAL A 86 3.76 7.11 -11.53
N PRO A 87 3.03 8.05 -12.14
CA PRO A 87 1.73 7.77 -12.73
C PRO A 87 1.83 6.77 -13.90
N ASP A 88 0.69 6.26 -14.34
CA ASP A 88 0.50 5.34 -15.47
C ASP A 88 1.41 4.10 -15.41
N SER A 89 1.63 3.58 -14.20
CA SER A 89 2.57 2.50 -13.94
C SER A 89 1.93 1.39 -13.11
N ALA A 90 2.29 0.14 -13.43
CA ALA A 90 1.92 -1.01 -12.62
C ALA A 90 2.97 -1.21 -11.52
N TYR A 91 2.51 -1.44 -10.29
CA TYR A 91 3.38 -1.69 -9.16
C TYR A 91 3.05 -2.99 -8.46
N ARG A 92 4.11 -3.67 -8.01
CA ARG A 92 4.04 -4.67 -6.95
C ARG A 92 4.75 -4.11 -5.72
N MET A 93 4.05 -4.13 -4.61
CA MET A 93 4.55 -3.68 -3.32
C MET A 93 4.58 -4.85 -2.34
N ASP A 94 5.74 -5.11 -1.77
CA ASP A 94 5.95 -6.10 -0.72
C ASP A 94 6.31 -5.39 0.59
N ILE A 95 5.50 -5.59 1.62
CA ILE A 95 5.67 -4.95 2.94
C ILE A 95 6.09 -6.02 3.94
N THR A 96 7.13 -5.75 4.72
CA THR A 96 7.60 -6.63 5.79
C THR A 96 7.72 -5.84 7.08
N THR A 97 7.05 -6.30 8.12
CA THR A 97 7.08 -5.68 9.46
C THR A 97 8.16 -6.31 10.34
N GLU A 98 8.51 -5.66 11.44
CA GLU A 98 9.60 -6.07 12.35
C GLU A 98 9.42 -7.48 12.92
N ASN A 99 8.18 -7.91 13.15
CA ASN A 99 7.87 -9.25 13.64
C ASN A 99 7.88 -10.33 12.53
N GLY A 100 8.24 -9.96 11.30
CA GLY A 100 8.28 -10.85 10.14
C GLY A 100 6.94 -11.06 9.44
N HIS A 101 5.85 -10.40 9.87
CA HIS A 101 4.59 -10.44 9.13
C HIS A 101 4.75 -9.72 7.79
N GLY A 102 4.35 -10.41 6.72
CA GLY A 102 4.45 -9.92 5.35
C GLY A 102 3.09 -9.57 4.78
N TYR A 103 3.01 -8.46 4.05
CA TYR A 103 1.87 -8.08 3.23
C TYR A 103 2.33 -7.83 1.79
N TYR A 104 1.39 -7.84 0.86
CA TYR A 104 1.64 -7.41 -0.50
C TYR A 104 0.42 -6.73 -1.13
N ALA A 105 0.68 -5.87 -2.10
CA ALA A 105 -0.32 -5.27 -2.96
C ALA A 105 0.18 -5.24 -4.40
N VAL A 106 -0.74 -5.31 -5.35
CA VAL A 106 -0.49 -5.05 -6.76
C VAL A 106 -1.54 -4.03 -7.21
N PHE A 107 -1.10 -2.94 -7.81
CA PHE A 107 -1.98 -1.83 -8.19
C PHE A 107 -1.44 -1.11 -9.43
N PHE A 108 -2.32 -0.37 -10.10
CA PHE A 108 -1.98 0.50 -11.22
C PHE A 108 -2.19 1.96 -10.80
N THR A 109 -1.31 2.85 -11.24
CA THR A 109 -1.39 4.27 -10.95
C THR A 109 -2.03 5.03 -12.12
N ASP A 110 -3.24 4.67 -12.55
CA ASP A 110 -3.96 5.48 -13.54
C ASP A 110 -4.36 6.83 -12.96
N GLY A 111 -4.29 7.86 -13.80
CA GLY A 111 -4.90 9.16 -13.55
C GLY A 111 -6.32 9.29 -14.10
N GLU A 112 -6.85 8.25 -14.75
CA GLU A 112 -8.14 8.32 -15.44
C GLU A 112 -9.25 7.89 -14.49
N PHE A 113 -10.01 8.89 -14.04
CA PHE A 113 -11.36 8.67 -13.53
C PHE A 113 -12.25 8.37 -14.75
N ASP A 114 -13.02 7.28 -14.71
CA ASP A 114 -14.15 7.11 -15.63
C ASP A 114 -15.04 8.37 -15.51
N GLU A 115 -15.11 9.18 -16.57
CA GLU A 115 -15.96 10.38 -16.70
C GLU A 115 -17.46 10.07 -16.56
#